data_AF-A0A934DNE4-F1
#
_entry.id   AF-A0A934DNE4-F1
#
_cell.length_a   1.000
_cell.length_b   1.000
_cell.length_c   1.000
_cell.angle_alpha   90.00
_cell.angle_beta   90.00
_cell.angle_gamma   90.00
#
_symmetry.space_group_name_H-M   'P 1'
#
loop_
_entity.id
_entity.type
_entity.pdbx_description
1 polymer ?
#
loop_
_entity_poly.entity_id
_entity_poly.type
_entity_poly.pdbx_seq_one_letter_code
_entity_poly.pdbx_strand_id
1 'polypeptide(L)'
;MFRKRAQASDHVLRVRVTSFLTQRGLDGPVHRLQVVPIGDPIAGPRPSDTAFDLQIPQSNPFFQVMAAMGQQIVQRTFVAYLKRFSGPIGPELHWFMTSESPEVIQAVREVHLLMEVRASNP
;
A
#
# COMPACT_ATOMS: atom_id res chain seq x y z
N MET A 1 -23.74 -9.79 -12.94
CA MET A 1 -22.63 -10.70 -13.29
C MET A 1 -21.38 -10.23 -12.54
N PHE A 2 -21.04 -10.83 -11.39
CA PHE A 2 -19.88 -10.42 -10.59
C PHE A 2 -18.60 -11.02 -11.20
N ARG A 3 -17.85 -10.21 -11.96
CA ARG A 3 -16.53 -10.62 -12.45
C ARG A 3 -15.58 -10.65 -11.26
N LYS A 4 -15.25 -11.86 -10.81
CA LYS A 4 -14.22 -12.12 -9.79
C LYS A 4 -12.94 -11.40 -10.27
N ARG A 5 -12.57 -10.29 -9.64
CA ARG A 5 -11.30 -9.61 -9.94
C ARG A 5 -10.22 -10.63 -9.61
N ALA A 6 -9.44 -11.05 -10.61
CA ALA A 6 -8.29 -11.91 -10.38
C ALA A 6 -7.30 -11.08 -9.55
N GLN A 7 -7.24 -11.37 -8.26
CA GLN A 7 -6.25 -10.80 -7.36
C GLN A 7 -4.89 -11.34 -7.80
N ALA A 8 -4.03 -10.43 -8.25
CA ALA A 8 -2.73 -10.78 -8.83
C ALA A 8 -1.68 -11.00 -7.73
N SER A 9 -1.72 -10.19 -6.67
CA SER A 9 -0.83 -10.35 -5.51
C SER A 9 -1.26 -9.52 -4.30
N ASP A 10 -0.92 -10.03 -3.11
CA ASP A 10 -1.05 -9.35 -1.82
C ASP A 10 0.33 -9.32 -1.13
N HIS A 11 0.75 -8.14 -0.69
CA HIS A 11 2.03 -7.94 0.00
C HIS A 11 1.83 -7.04 1.21
N VAL A 12 2.51 -7.35 2.32
CA VAL A 12 2.66 -6.43 3.44
C VAL A 12 4.13 -6.12 3.63
N LEU A 13 4.49 -4.85 3.51
CA LEU A 13 5.87 -4.39 3.40
C LEU A 13 6.14 -3.28 4.42
N ARG A 14 7.37 -3.20 4.92
CA ARG A 14 7.88 -1.92 5.41
C ARG A 14 8.24 -1.09 4.19
N VAL A 15 7.81 0.17 4.16
CA VAL A 15 8.11 1.10 3.07
C VAL A 15 8.63 2.42 3.62
N ARG A 16 9.45 3.11 2.82
CA ARG A 16 9.86 4.49 3.07
C ARG A 16 9.27 5.40 2.01
N VAL A 17 8.73 6.55 2.41
CA VAL A 17 8.29 7.57 1.45
C VAL A 17 9.52 8.29 0.90
N THR A 18 9.68 8.31 -0.43
CA THR A 18 10.79 8.98 -1.11
C THR A 18 10.39 10.31 -1.72
N SER A 19 9.12 10.48 -2.07
CA SER A 19 8.61 11.75 -2.59
C SER A 19 7.16 12.00 -2.20
N PHE A 20 6.81 13.28 -2.10
CA PHE A 20 5.44 13.78 -1.97
C PHE A 20 5.25 14.91 -2.98
N LEU A 21 4.25 14.79 -3.85
CA LEU A 21 3.94 15.78 -4.87
C LEU A 21 2.44 16.03 -4.92
N THR A 22 2.06 17.28 -5.11
CA THR A 22 0.68 17.64 -5.45
C THR A 22 0.62 17.97 -6.93
N GLN A 23 -0.23 17.26 -7.66
CA GLN A 23 -0.42 17.44 -9.10
C GLN A 23 -1.87 17.79 -9.40
N ARG A 24 -2.09 18.46 -10.53
CA ARG A 24 -3.44 18.68 -11.06
C ARG A 24 -3.92 17.38 -11.71
N GLY A 25 -4.99 16.80 -11.18
CA GLY A 25 -5.72 15.69 -11.81
C GLY A 25 -6.94 16.19 -12.59
N LEU A 26 -7.63 15.28 -13.26
CA LEU A 26 -8.85 15.56 -14.02
C LEU A 26 -9.99 16.05 -13.11
N ASP A 27 -10.16 15.39 -11.97
CA ASP A 27 -11.24 15.69 -11.00
C ASP A 27 -10.79 16.59 -9.84
N GLY A 28 -9.68 17.30 -10.01
CA GLY A 28 -9.07 18.14 -8.97
C GLY A 28 -7.64 17.70 -8.60
N PRO A 29 -7.02 18.35 -7.60
CA PRO A 29 -5.68 18.01 -7.16
C PRO A 29 -5.58 16.56 -6.64
N VAL A 30 -4.43 15.95 -6.88
CA VAL A 30 -4.08 14.60 -6.42
C VAL A 30 -2.73 14.68 -5.73
N HIS A 31 -2.65 14.15 -4.50
CA HIS A 31 -1.36 13.92 -3.86
C HIS A 31 -0.80 12.59 -4.34
N ARG A 32 0.46 12.59 -4.76
CA ARG A 32 1.23 11.41 -5.13
C ARG A 32 2.34 11.21 -4.13
N LEU A 33 2.41 9.99 -3.60
CA LEU A 33 3.49 9.50 -2.76
C LEU A 33 4.25 8.45 -3.56
N GLN A 34 5.56 8.62 -3.70
CA GLN A 34 6.40 7.49 -4.09
C GLN A 34 6.91 6.81 -2.83
N VAL A 35 6.76 5.49 -2.77
CA VAL A 35 7.26 4.68 -1.67
C VAL A 35 8.15 3.55 -2.17
N VAL A 36 9.18 3.21 -1.41
CA VAL A 36 10.09 2.11 -1.72
C VAL A 36 10.06 1.06 -0.60
N PRO A 37 10.04 -0.24 -0.93
CA PRO A 37 10.20 -1.29 0.08
C PRO A 37 11.53 -1.18 0.81
N ILE A 38 11.53 -1.45 2.11
CA ILE A 38 12.74 -1.54 2.93
C ILE A 38 12.83 -2.91 3.61
N GLY A 39 13.92 -3.62 3.37
CA GLY A 39 14.11 -4.99 3.89
C GLY A 39 13.19 -6.02 3.23
N ASP A 40 12.98 -7.13 3.93
CA ASP A 40 12.13 -8.22 3.45
C ASP A 40 10.64 -7.95 3.71
N PRO A 41 9.74 -8.56 2.92
CA PRO A 41 8.31 -8.52 3.18
C PRO A 41 7.97 -8.95 4.61
N ILE A 42 7.02 -8.27 5.24
CA ILE A 42 6.45 -8.70 6.52
C ILE A 42 5.55 -9.92 6.28
N ALA A 43 4.80 -9.91 5.17
CA ALA A 43 3.94 -11.01 4.74
C ALA A 43 3.75 -11.02 3.22
N GLY A 44 3.49 -12.20 2.66
CA GLY A 44 3.33 -12.39 1.22
C GLY A 44 4.67 -12.44 0.46
N PRO A 45 4.62 -12.74 -0.86
CA PRO A 45 5.83 -12.87 -1.66
C PRO A 45 6.57 -11.54 -1.82
N ARG A 46 7.86 -11.58 -2.18
CA ARG A 46 8.61 -10.36 -2.51
C ARG A 46 8.03 -9.73 -3.79
N PRO A 47 7.66 -8.44 -3.78
CA PRO A 47 7.19 -7.78 -4.98
C PRO A 47 8.32 -7.65 -6.01
N SER A 48 7.97 -7.67 -7.30
CA SER A 48 8.89 -7.37 -8.39
C SER A 48 9.19 -5.87 -8.51
N ASP A 49 8.25 -5.01 -8.12
CA ASP A 49 8.39 -3.56 -8.17
C ASP A 49 9.39 -3.07 -7.11
N THR A 50 10.26 -2.13 -7.49
CA THR A 50 11.23 -1.48 -6.59
C THR A 50 10.70 -0.19 -5.97
N ALA A 51 9.60 0.34 -6.49
CA ALA A 51 8.89 1.51 -5.99
C ALA A 51 7.40 1.41 -6.34
N PHE A 52 6.57 2.08 -5.55
CA PHE A 52 5.13 2.17 -5.78
C PHE A 52 4.70 3.64 -5.76
N ASP A 53 3.90 4.03 -6.75
CA ASP A 53 3.26 5.34 -6.79
C ASP A 53 1.85 5.25 -6.23
N LEU A 54 1.65 5.84 -5.06
CA LEU A 54 0.38 5.86 -4.35
C LEU A 54 -0.32 7.18 -4.62
N GLN A 55 -1.60 7.11 -4.99
CA GLN A 55 -2.40 8.28 -5.32
C GLN A 55 -3.48 8.51 -4.28
N ILE A 56 -3.62 9.75 -3.84
CA ILE A 56 -4.64 10.22 -2.91
C ILE A 56 -5.41 11.33 -3.63
N PRO A 57 -6.55 11.01 -4.27
CA PRO A 57 -7.37 12.01 -4.93
C PRO A 57 -8.07 12.91 -3.91
N GLN A 58 -8.51 14.09 -4.33
CA GLN A 58 -9.26 15.03 -3.48
C GLN A 58 -10.51 14.42 -2.83
N SER A 59 -11.15 13.44 -3.48
CA SER A 59 -12.29 12.70 -2.95
C SER A 59 -11.95 11.76 -1.79
N ASN A 60 -10.66 11.51 -1.53
CA ASN A 60 -10.23 10.68 -0.41
C ASN A 60 -10.37 11.46 0.91
N PRO A 61 -10.99 10.89 1.96
CA PRO A 61 -11.19 11.57 3.24
C PRO A 61 -9.89 12.01 3.94
N PHE A 62 -8.76 11.37 3.61
CA PHE A 62 -7.44 11.72 4.16
C PHE A 62 -6.68 12.74 3.31
N PHE A 63 -7.26 13.27 2.23
CA PHE A 63 -6.58 14.21 1.34
C PHE A 63 -6.02 15.42 2.10
N GLN A 64 -6.85 16.05 2.96
CA GLN A 64 -6.42 17.24 3.72
C GLN A 64 -5.40 16.90 4.81
N VAL A 65 -5.48 15.70 5.40
CA VAL A 65 -4.47 15.22 6.35
C VAL A 65 -3.11 15.12 5.66
N MET A 66 -3.10 14.54 4.46
CA MET A 66 -1.89 14.40 3.65
C MET A 66 -1.35 15.75 3.16
N ALA A 67 -2.23 16.69 2.83
CA ALA A 67 -1.84 18.07 2.53
C ALA A 67 -1.13 18.74 3.72
N ALA A 68 -1.66 18.54 4.93
CA ALA A 68 -1.09 19.10 6.16
C ALA A 68 0.27 18.47 6.53
N MET A 69 0.44 17.16 6.31
CA MET A 69 1.74 16.49 6.50
C MET A 69 2.77 16.97 5.45
N GLY A 70 2.33 17.13 4.20
CA GLY A 70 3.16 17.64 3.11
C GLY A 70 4.51 16.93 3.00
N GLN A 71 5.59 17.70 2.92
CA GLN A 71 6.95 17.18 2.79
C GLN A 71 7.49 16.51 4.07
N GLN A 72 6.85 16.68 5.24
CA GLN A 72 7.33 16.11 6.50
C GLN A 72 7.24 14.58 6.54
N ILE A 73 6.44 14.01 5.64
CA ILE A 73 6.29 12.56 5.49
C ILE A 73 7.43 11.93 4.70
N VAL A 74 8.21 12.71 3.93
CA VAL A 74 9.34 12.20 3.16
C VAL A 74 10.40 11.66 4.12
N GLN A 75 11.03 10.54 3.73
CA GLN A 75 11.91 9.70 4.55
C GLN A 75 11.27 8.98 5.74
N ARG A 76 9.98 9.22 6.05
CA ARG A 76 9.26 8.46 7.08
C ARG A 76 8.96 7.05 6.59
N THR A 77 8.91 6.12 7.55
CA THR A 77 8.66 4.71 7.30
C THR A 77 7.28 4.30 7.81
N PHE A 78 6.68 3.35 7.11
CA PHE A 78 5.33 2.87 7.34
C PHE A 78 5.25 1.38 7.05
N VAL A 79 4.20 0.73 7.55
CA VAL A 79 3.76 -0.56 7.06
C VAL A 79 2.72 -0.31 5.96
N ALA A 80 2.97 -0.82 4.76
CA ALA A 80 2.07 -0.74 3.62
C ALA A 80 1.48 -2.11 3.29
N TYR A 81 0.17 -2.14 3.14
CA TYR A 81 -0.60 -3.26 2.63
C TYR A 81 -0.92 -2.96 1.17
N LEU A 82 -0.40 -3.77 0.27
CA LEU A 82 -0.51 -3.55 -1.18
C LEU A 82 -1.23 -4.75 -1.79
N LYS A 83 -2.32 -4.47 -2.51
CA LYS A 83 -3.08 -5.48 -3.27
C LYS A 83 -3.15 -5.06 -4.72
N ARG A 84 -2.73 -5.96 -5.62
CA ARG A 84 -2.80 -5.72 -7.06
C ARG A 84 -3.93 -6.53 -7.66
N PHE A 85 -4.80 -5.87 -8.42
CA PHE A 85 -5.89 -6.50 -9.15
C PHE A 85 -5.69 -6.35 -10.65
N SER A 86 -6.06 -7.36 -11.43
CA SER A 86 -6.21 -7.19 -12.87
C SER A 86 -7.46 -6.32 -13.14
N GLY A 87 -7.24 -5.05 -13.49
CA GLY A 87 -8.29 -4.13 -13.91
C GLY A 87 -8.56 -4.19 -15.42
N PRO A 88 -9.68 -3.63 -15.89
CA PRO A 88 -10.06 -3.63 -17.31
C PRO A 88 -9.13 -2.81 -18.20
N ILE A 89 -8.37 -1.87 -17.63
CA ILE A 89 -7.47 -0.94 -18.35
C ILE A 89 -5.99 -1.23 -17.98
N GLY A 90 -5.74 -2.15 -17.06
CA GLY A 90 -4.40 -2.47 -16.55
C GLY A 90 -4.44 -2.87 -15.07
N PRO A 91 -3.28 -3.16 -14.46
CA PRO A 91 -3.21 -3.52 -13.04
C PRO A 91 -3.60 -2.35 -12.13
N GLU A 92 -4.58 -2.57 -11.25
CA GLU A 92 -5.04 -1.61 -10.23
C GLU A 92 -4.32 -1.90 -8.90
N LEU A 93 -3.67 -0.90 -8.32
CA LEU A 93 -3.04 -1.00 -7.00
C LEU A 93 -3.96 -0.42 -5.92
N HIS A 94 -4.47 -1.29 -5.06
CA HIS A 94 -5.16 -0.90 -3.84
C HIS A 94 -4.15 -0.92 -2.70
N TRP A 95 -4.18 0.10 -1.85
CA TRP A 95 -3.20 0.23 -0.80
C TRP A 95 -3.79 0.80 0.48
N PHE A 96 -3.17 0.46 1.59
CA PHE A 96 -3.39 1.05 2.90
C PHE A 96 -2.04 1.19 3.61
N MET A 97 -1.85 2.26 4.38
CA MET A 97 -0.63 2.51 5.13
C MET A 97 -0.96 2.80 6.58
N THR A 98 -0.10 2.32 7.47
CA THR A 98 -0.17 2.59 8.90
C THR A 98 1.23 2.89 9.44
N SER A 99 1.30 3.54 10.60
CA SER A 99 2.55 3.78 11.31
C SER A 99 3.31 2.47 11.52
N GLU A 100 4.62 2.54 11.36
CA GLU A 100 5.49 1.43 11.71
C GLU A 100 5.63 1.33 13.24
N SER A 101 5.05 0.28 13.83
CA SER A 101 5.25 -0.04 15.25
C SER A 101 5.48 -1.55 15.44
N PRO A 102 6.17 -1.97 16.51
CA PRO A 102 6.36 -3.39 16.81
C PRO A 102 5.06 -4.16 16.90
N GLU A 103 4.01 -3.56 17.49
CA GLU A 103 2.69 -4.15 17.66
C GLU A 103 2.03 -4.42 16.30
N VAL A 104 2.08 -3.45 15.38
CA VAL A 104 1.56 -3.62 14.03
C VAL A 104 2.29 -4.74 13.30
N ILE A 105 3.63 -4.75 13.35
CA ILE A 105 4.43 -5.77 12.66
C ILE A 105 4.12 -7.17 13.22
N GLN A 106 4.02 -7.30 14.53
CA GLN A 106 3.69 -8.57 15.18
C GLN A 106 2.29 -9.06 14.81
N ALA A 107 1.28 -8.18 14.88
CA ALA A 107 -0.09 -8.51 14.50
C ALA A 107 -0.19 -8.98 13.05
N VAL A 108 0.53 -8.34 12.12
CA VAL A 108 0.57 -8.79 10.71
C VAL A 108 1.15 -10.19 10.58
N ARG A 109 2.26 -10.49 11.26
CA ARG A 109 2.91 -11.80 11.20
C ARG A 109 2.01 -12.90 11.75
N GLU A 110 1.35 -12.65 12.88
CA GLU A 110 0.41 -13.60 13.49
C GLU A 110 -0.77 -13.91 12.58
N VAL A 111 -1.39 -12.89 11.99
CA VAL A 111 -2.49 -13.08 11.04
C VAL A 111 -2.03 -13.85 9.81
N HIS A 112 -0.82 -13.58 9.31
CA HIS A 112 -0.27 -14.31 8.17
C HIS A 112 -0.07 -15.80 8.48
N LEU A 113 0.54 -16.13 9.62
CA LEU A 113 0.72 -17.51 10.09
C LEU A 113 -0.63 -18.24 10.21
N LEU A 114 -1.65 -17.59 10.77
CA LEU A 114 -3.00 -18.18 10.88
C LEU A 114 -3.62 -18.48 9.51
N MET A 115 -3.38 -17.63 8.51
CA MET A 115 -3.86 -17.86 7.14
C MET A 115 -3.13 -19.04 6.47
N GLU A 116 -1.82 -19.19 6.68
CA GLU A 116 -1.03 -20.31 6.15
C GLU A 116 -1.49 -21.64 6.75
N VAL A 117 -1.71 -21.70 8.07
CA VAL A 117 -2.22 -22.90 8.75
C VAL A 117 -3.61 -23.29 8.21
N ARG A 118 -4.48 -22.30 8.00
CA ARG A 118 -5.81 -22.56 7.42
C ARG A 118 -5.74 -23.05 5.98
N ALA A 119 -4.80 -22.56 5.18
CA ALA A 119 -4.61 -23.00 3.80
C ALA A 119 -4.02 -24.42 3.69
N SER A 120 -3.32 -24.88 4.73
CA SER A 120 -2.68 -26.20 4.78
C SER A 120 -3.54 -27.28 5.46
N ASN A 121 -4.70 -26.93 6.01
CA ASN A 121 -5.64 -27.86 6.64
C ASN A 121 -7.05 -27.71 6.01
N PRO A 122 -7.32 -28.37 4.86
CA PRO A 122 -8.55 -28.21 4.07
C PRO A 122 -9.79 -28.85 4.70
#